data_AF-A0A810KZA4-F1
#
_entry.id   AF-A0A810KZA4-F1
#
_cell.length_a   1.000
_cell.length_b   1.000
_cell.length_c   1.000
_cell.angle_alpha   90.00
_cell.angle_beta   90.00
_cell.angle_gamma   90.00
#
_symmetry.space_group_name_H-M   'P 1'
#
loop_
_entity.id
_entity.type
_entity.pdbx_description
1 polymer ?
#
loop_
_entity_poly.entity_id
_entity_poly.type
_entity_poly.pdbx_seq_one_letter_code
_entity_poly.pdbx_strand_id
1 'polypeptide(L)'
;MTTVGADLAAATAPLVVARDGAECVLGRPDLGLFVTVPEPGAVFVEALQSGASLAEATDAATAAAGEPVDGADFVATLTAAGLLDPVATQPDADPDGEASPIRGRRQRPIRWIEGVDPAVARRFFGRPAWIGYGSAAAIAVVLLVARPELRPSFESVWFLSDPLLSLLALLPLSLLFNALHEMWHWLAGRALGIPAIFRFSYRGVYVVFETDLSQIVTVPRRRRYGPFLAGMAVDSTVLAVVLLVRLAYLRQLVELPPLLDRVLAALVLNQVISLVWQFGAVFLRSDMYAVLANALRCTNLYRVTWLTTKNRLWRLSDDDRAELAAASSRDRTVARWFGVVYLVGIGAMCWLFLTFNLPIVLSMLVYVGGNLVVPSAHSVPFWESAAVSLYFLVVYGTPGLLALRERRLRRKGLLL
;
A
#
# COMPACT_ATOMS: atom_id res chain seq x y z
N MET A 1 -31.02 21.21 -27.35
CA MET A 1 -30.17 20.01 -27.59
C MET A 1 -28.67 20.32 -27.52
N THR A 2 -28.21 21.52 -27.89
CA THR A 2 -26.79 21.92 -27.81
C THR A 2 -26.25 22.18 -26.39
N THR A 3 -27.09 22.56 -25.43
CA THR A 3 -26.68 22.83 -24.04
C THR A 3 -26.37 21.55 -23.25
N VAL A 4 -27.21 20.52 -23.38
CA VAL A 4 -27.03 19.22 -22.68
C VAL A 4 -25.75 18.51 -23.11
N GLY A 5 -25.36 18.60 -24.40
CA GLY A 5 -24.10 18.04 -24.89
C GLY A 5 -22.88 18.75 -24.31
N ALA A 6 -22.92 20.08 -24.17
CA ALA A 6 -21.84 20.86 -23.59
C ALA A 6 -21.66 20.59 -22.08
N ASP A 7 -22.77 20.44 -21.35
CA ASP A 7 -22.76 20.13 -19.91
C ASP A 7 -22.19 18.73 -19.63
N LEU A 8 -22.52 17.74 -20.47
CA LEU A 8 -21.98 16.38 -20.36
C LEU A 8 -20.52 16.28 -20.80
N ALA A 9 -20.10 17.03 -21.82
CA ALA A 9 -18.69 17.14 -22.20
C ALA A 9 -17.86 17.77 -21.06
N ALA A 10 -18.39 18.80 -20.39
CA ALA A 10 -17.75 19.41 -19.23
C ALA A 10 -17.70 18.45 -18.02
N ALA A 11 -18.78 17.69 -17.76
CA ALA A 11 -18.83 16.72 -16.67
C ALA A 11 -17.90 15.50 -16.90
N THR A 12 -17.65 15.12 -18.16
CA THR A 12 -16.77 14.00 -18.53
C THR A 12 -15.32 14.42 -18.81
N ALA A 13 -15.04 15.71 -18.99
CA ALA A 13 -13.68 16.26 -19.16
C ALA A 13 -12.65 15.84 -18.09
N PRO A 14 -12.97 15.72 -16.79
CA PRO A 14 -12.00 15.26 -15.79
C PRO A 14 -11.75 13.74 -15.82
N LEU A 15 -12.50 12.96 -16.61
CA LEU A 15 -12.30 11.52 -16.71
C LEU A 15 -11.07 11.17 -17.56
N VAL A 16 -10.30 10.19 -17.12
CA VAL A 16 -9.22 9.57 -17.90
C VAL A 16 -9.65 8.19 -18.32
N VAL A 17 -9.53 7.92 -19.62
CA VAL A 17 -9.80 6.62 -20.22
C VAL A 17 -8.47 5.90 -20.45
N ALA A 18 -8.34 4.71 -19.88
CA ALA A 18 -7.19 3.85 -20.08
C ALA A 18 -7.62 2.48 -20.62
N ARG A 19 -7.21 2.18 -21.86
CA ARG A 19 -7.56 0.92 -22.53
C ARG A 19 -6.61 -0.21 -22.08
N ASP A 20 -7.17 -1.35 -21.65
CA ASP A 20 -6.41 -2.51 -21.14
C ASP A 20 -6.87 -3.84 -21.75
N GLY A 21 -6.75 -3.98 -23.07
CA GLY A 21 -7.22 -5.16 -23.79
C GLY A 21 -8.72 -5.08 -24.07
N ALA A 22 -9.48 -6.11 -23.71
CA ALA A 22 -10.95 -6.13 -23.88
C ALA A 22 -11.70 -5.35 -22.78
N GLU A 23 -11.02 -4.95 -21.71
CA GLU A 23 -11.56 -4.14 -20.61
C GLU A 23 -10.85 -2.79 -20.59
N CYS A 24 -11.59 -1.73 -20.31
CA CYS A 24 -11.10 -0.36 -20.17
C CYS A 24 -11.28 0.12 -18.73
N VAL A 25 -10.49 1.11 -18.31
CA VAL A 25 -10.63 1.73 -17.00
C VAL A 25 -10.98 3.19 -17.21
N LEU A 26 -12.10 3.61 -16.62
CA LEU A 26 -12.49 5.01 -16.49
C LEU A 26 -12.12 5.48 -15.09
N GLY A 27 -11.59 6.68 -14.95
CA GLY A 27 -11.36 7.22 -13.62
C GLY A 27 -11.30 8.72 -13.56
N ARG A 28 -11.53 9.25 -12.36
CA ARG A 28 -11.33 10.65 -12.00
C ARG A 28 -10.05 10.77 -11.18
N PRO A 29 -8.92 11.19 -11.80
CA PRO A 29 -7.65 11.36 -11.12
C PRO A 29 -7.74 12.24 -9.87
N ASP A 30 -8.50 13.33 -9.95
CA ASP A 30 -8.65 14.32 -8.89
C ASP A 30 -9.34 13.77 -7.63
N LEU A 31 -10.18 12.75 -7.78
CA LEU A 31 -10.86 12.06 -6.68
C LEU A 31 -10.25 10.69 -6.32
N GLY A 32 -9.34 10.16 -7.13
CA GLY A 32 -8.77 8.82 -6.94
C GLY A 32 -9.79 7.69 -7.19
N LEU A 33 -10.89 7.96 -7.90
CA LEU A 33 -11.95 6.99 -8.20
C LEU A 33 -11.72 6.36 -9.57
N PHE A 34 -11.75 5.02 -9.64
CA PHE A 34 -11.52 4.25 -10.87
C PHE A 34 -12.51 3.09 -10.95
N VAL A 35 -13.12 2.92 -12.12
CA VAL A 35 -14.06 1.83 -12.44
C VAL A 35 -13.62 1.15 -13.72
N THR A 36 -13.66 -0.18 -13.72
CA THR A 36 -13.40 -0.97 -14.93
C THR A 36 -14.71 -1.10 -15.72
N VAL A 37 -14.65 -0.78 -17.00
CA VAL A 37 -15.79 -0.82 -17.94
C VAL A 37 -15.42 -1.61 -19.21
N PRO A 38 -16.39 -2.20 -19.90
CA PRO A 38 -16.18 -2.74 -21.25
C PRO A 38 -15.73 -1.67 -22.27
N GLU A 39 -15.16 -2.09 -23.40
CA GLU A 39 -14.74 -1.18 -24.50
C GLU A 39 -15.83 -0.19 -24.94
N PRO A 40 -17.11 -0.58 -25.12
CA PRO A 40 -18.18 0.37 -25.44
C PRO A 40 -18.31 1.54 -24.46
N GLY A 41 -18.08 1.31 -23.16
CA GLY A 41 -18.13 2.36 -22.14
C GLY A 41 -16.98 3.36 -22.25
N ALA A 42 -15.80 2.92 -22.73
CA ALA A 42 -14.69 3.82 -23.02
C ALA A 42 -14.95 4.66 -24.27
N VAL A 43 -15.48 4.03 -25.33
CA VAL A 43 -15.86 4.72 -26.58
C VAL A 43 -16.92 5.78 -26.30
N PHE A 44 -17.92 5.48 -25.46
CA PHE A 44 -18.94 6.43 -25.03
C PHE A 44 -18.35 7.68 -24.38
N VAL A 45 -17.44 7.52 -23.41
CA VAL A 45 -16.83 8.64 -22.69
C VAL A 45 -15.89 9.44 -23.58
N GLU A 46 -15.07 8.79 -24.41
CA GLU A 46 -14.21 9.48 -25.38
C GLU A 46 -15.03 10.29 -26.40
N ALA A 47 -16.19 9.77 -26.84
CA ALA A 47 -17.10 10.49 -27.72
C ALA A 47 -17.66 11.75 -27.04
N LEU A 48 -18.13 11.66 -25.79
CA LEU A 48 -18.57 12.82 -25.02
C LEU A 48 -17.44 13.85 -24.80
N GLN A 49 -16.23 13.40 -24.52
CA GLN A 49 -15.05 14.26 -24.37
C GLN A 49 -14.67 14.97 -25.66
N SER A 50 -14.94 14.36 -26.82
CA SER A 50 -14.74 14.97 -28.13
C SER A 50 -15.82 16.00 -28.50
N GLY A 51 -16.81 16.21 -27.64
CA GLY A 51 -17.91 17.15 -27.83
C GLY A 51 -19.14 16.55 -28.51
N ALA A 52 -19.22 15.23 -28.66
CA ALA A 52 -20.41 14.56 -29.19
C ALA A 52 -21.59 14.72 -28.22
N SER A 53 -22.81 14.74 -28.77
CA SER A 53 -24.04 14.71 -27.98
C SER A 53 -24.26 13.34 -27.34
N LEU A 54 -25.15 13.28 -26.33
CA LEU A 54 -25.50 12.01 -25.67
C LEU A 54 -26.00 10.96 -26.68
N ALA A 55 -26.78 11.36 -27.68
CA ALA A 55 -27.27 10.46 -28.71
C ALA A 55 -26.12 9.92 -29.58
N GLU A 56 -25.24 10.80 -30.07
CA GLU A 56 -24.09 10.41 -30.90
C GLU A 56 -23.09 9.53 -30.13
N ALA A 57 -22.87 9.80 -28.84
CA ALA A 57 -22.05 8.94 -27.99
C ALA A 57 -22.70 7.57 -27.74
N THR A 58 -24.02 7.52 -27.58
CA THR A 58 -24.79 6.27 -27.43
C THR A 58 -24.73 5.43 -28.72
N ASP A 59 -24.83 6.08 -29.88
CA ASP A 59 -24.71 5.42 -31.18
C ASP A 59 -23.30 4.86 -31.39
N ALA A 60 -22.26 5.62 -31.02
CA ALA A 60 -20.88 5.16 -31.08
C ALA A 60 -20.61 3.96 -30.16
N ALA A 61 -21.17 3.98 -28.94
CA ALA A 61 -21.06 2.88 -27.98
C ALA A 61 -21.83 1.63 -28.46
N THR A 62 -23.03 1.82 -29.02
CA THR A 62 -23.85 0.74 -29.61
C THR A 62 -23.13 0.08 -30.78
N ALA A 63 -22.51 0.88 -31.65
CA ALA A 63 -21.70 0.37 -32.76
C ALA A 63 -20.48 -0.43 -32.27
N ALA A 64 -19.85 0.01 -31.18
CA ALA A 64 -18.72 -0.70 -30.57
C ALA A 64 -19.14 -1.99 -29.82
N ALA A 65 -20.34 -2.01 -29.22
CA ALA A 65 -20.86 -3.16 -28.50
C ALA A 65 -21.42 -4.25 -29.43
N GLY A 66 -21.91 -3.88 -30.61
CA GLY A 66 -22.65 -4.77 -31.51
C GLY A 66 -24.07 -5.08 -31.03
N GLU A 67 -24.53 -4.42 -29.97
CA GLU A 67 -25.86 -4.52 -29.37
C GLU A 67 -26.29 -3.15 -28.83
N PRO A 68 -27.59 -2.86 -28.69
CA PRO A 68 -28.07 -1.56 -28.22
C PRO A 68 -27.61 -1.28 -26.79
N VAL A 69 -26.95 -0.14 -26.59
CA VAL A 69 -26.47 0.33 -25.28
C VAL A 69 -27.34 1.49 -24.79
N ASP A 70 -27.69 1.49 -23.50
CA ASP A 70 -28.36 2.62 -22.86
C ASP A 70 -27.33 3.63 -22.31
N GLY A 71 -27.09 4.70 -23.06
CA GLY A 71 -26.16 5.76 -22.65
C GLY A 71 -26.64 6.58 -21.45
N ALA A 72 -27.95 6.68 -21.21
CA ALA A 72 -28.50 7.44 -20.09
C ALA A 72 -28.32 6.68 -18.76
N ASP A 73 -28.59 5.38 -18.76
CA ASP A 73 -28.34 4.50 -17.60
C ASP A 73 -26.85 4.41 -17.27
N PHE A 74 -25.99 4.41 -18.30
CA PHE A 74 -24.55 4.43 -18.09
C PHE A 74 -24.08 5.73 -17.42
N VAL A 75 -24.58 6.90 -17.85
CA VAL A 75 -24.30 8.19 -17.19
C VAL A 75 -24.81 8.21 -15.74
N ALA A 76 -26.01 7.67 -15.49
CA ALA A 76 -26.55 7.54 -14.13
C ALA A 76 -25.65 6.65 -13.25
N THR A 77 -25.17 5.54 -13.79
CA THR A 77 -24.23 4.63 -13.11
C THR A 77 -22.89 5.31 -12.81
N LEU A 78 -22.33 6.08 -13.74
CA LEU A 78 -21.10 6.84 -13.52
C LEU A 78 -21.30 7.95 -12.47
N THR A 79 -22.45 8.60 -12.45
CA THR A 79 -22.81 9.62 -11.44
C THR A 79 -22.97 8.98 -10.07
N ALA A 80 -23.66 7.84 -9.97
CA ALA A 80 -23.83 7.07 -8.74
C ALA A 80 -22.48 6.54 -8.20
N ALA A 81 -21.56 6.19 -9.09
CA ALA A 81 -20.19 5.81 -8.75
C ALA A 81 -19.31 7.01 -8.31
N GLY A 82 -19.82 8.24 -8.36
CA GLY A 82 -19.09 9.47 -8.02
C GLY A 82 -18.07 9.90 -9.07
N LEU A 83 -18.12 9.32 -10.28
CA LEU A 83 -17.23 9.65 -11.39
C LEU A 83 -17.67 10.88 -12.19
N LEU A 84 -18.95 11.28 -12.11
CA LEU A 84 -19.47 12.50 -12.71
C LEU A 84 -20.02 13.41 -11.61
N ASP A 85 -19.81 14.72 -11.75
CA ASP A 85 -20.53 15.68 -10.92
C ASP A 85 -22.01 15.66 -11.33
N PRO A 86 -22.98 15.68 -10.39
CA PRO A 86 -24.39 15.70 -10.75
C PRO A 86 -24.66 16.92 -11.63
N VAL A 87 -25.17 16.68 -12.84
CA VAL A 87 -25.61 17.73 -13.74
C VAL A 87 -26.64 18.55 -12.97
N ALA A 88 -26.44 19.87 -12.89
CA ALA A 88 -27.38 20.76 -12.23
C ALA A 88 -28.68 20.82 -13.04
N THR A 89 -29.52 19.80 -12.91
CA THR A 89 -30.94 19.91 -13.27
C THR A 89 -31.52 20.87 -12.24
N GLN A 90 -31.78 22.11 -12.62
CA GLN A 90 -32.55 23.05 -11.80
C GLN A 90 -33.85 22.36 -11.37
N PRO A 91 -34.12 22.21 -10.06
CA PRO A 91 -35.46 21.97 -9.58
C PRO A 91 -35.97 23.25 -8.90
N ASP A 92 -37.26 23.51 -9.08
CA ASP A 92 -37.99 24.56 -8.40
C ASP A 92 -37.67 24.61 -6.90
N ALA A 93 -37.61 25.84 -6.38
CA ALA A 93 -37.30 26.14 -5.01
C ALA A 93 -38.32 25.48 -4.06
N ASP A 94 -37.87 24.48 -3.30
CA ASP A 94 -38.57 24.01 -2.10
C ASP A 94 -37.87 24.59 -0.86
N PRO A 95 -38.57 25.33 0.01
CA PRO A 95 -37.96 26.19 1.00
C PRO A 95 -37.87 25.49 2.37
N ASP A 96 -37.15 24.38 2.50
CA ASP A 96 -36.81 23.83 3.82
C ASP A 96 -35.41 23.21 3.78
N GLY A 97 -34.42 24.10 3.97
CA GLY A 97 -33.01 23.78 3.88
C GLY A 97 -32.46 23.10 5.14
N GLU A 98 -32.47 21.76 5.15
CA GLU A 98 -31.46 21.00 5.88
C GLU A 98 -30.38 20.53 4.90
N ALA A 99 -29.29 21.30 4.85
CA ALA A 99 -28.12 21.02 4.03
C ALA A 99 -27.45 19.71 4.49
N SER A 100 -27.63 18.65 3.71
CA SER A 100 -26.96 17.37 3.88
C SER A 100 -25.41 17.52 3.83
N PRO A 101 -24.64 16.89 4.74
CA PRO A 101 -23.23 17.19 4.97
C PRO A 101 -22.26 16.46 4.01
N ILE A 102 -22.64 16.25 2.75
CA ILE A 102 -21.77 15.65 1.72
C ILE A 102 -21.19 16.74 0.81
N ARG A 103 -20.69 17.84 1.40
CA ARG A 103 -19.69 18.67 0.72
C ARG A 103 -18.34 18.02 0.95
N GLY A 104 -18.00 17.10 0.04
CA GLY A 104 -16.69 16.48 -0.08
C GLY A 104 -15.61 17.53 0.11
N ARG A 105 -14.85 17.36 1.19
CA ARG A 105 -13.70 18.17 1.57
C ARG A 105 -12.76 18.22 0.38
N ARG A 106 -12.81 19.30 -0.43
CA ARG A 106 -11.83 19.62 -1.47
C ARG A 106 -10.46 19.65 -0.78
N GLN A 107 -9.76 18.52 -0.80
CA GLN A 107 -8.39 18.43 -0.29
C GLN A 107 -7.57 19.33 -1.22
N ARG A 108 -7.24 20.53 -0.74
CA ARG A 108 -6.34 21.44 -1.46
C ARG A 108 -5.04 20.66 -1.73
N PRO A 109 -4.59 20.55 -2.99
CA PRO A 109 -3.36 19.84 -3.30
C PRO A 109 -2.20 20.53 -2.59
N ILE A 110 -1.49 19.76 -1.78
CA ILE A 110 -0.34 20.22 -1.01
C ILE A 110 0.83 20.42 -1.99
N ARG A 111 0.97 21.65 -2.48
CA ARG A 111 1.90 22.05 -3.56
C ARG A 111 3.39 21.77 -3.34
N TRP A 112 3.85 21.53 -2.10
CA TRP A 112 5.28 21.28 -1.85
C TRP A 112 5.73 19.88 -2.28
N ILE A 113 4.80 18.93 -2.51
CA ILE A 113 5.07 17.56 -2.97
C ILE A 113 5.07 17.46 -4.51
N GLU A 114 4.93 18.57 -5.25
CA GLU A 114 5.10 18.60 -6.71
C GLU A 114 6.55 18.91 -7.15
N GLY A 115 7.46 19.13 -6.20
CA GLY A 115 8.74 19.80 -6.41
C GLY A 115 9.79 19.09 -7.27
N VAL A 116 9.61 17.80 -7.61
CA VAL A 116 10.55 17.09 -8.49
C VAL A 116 10.03 17.08 -9.92
N ASP A 117 10.85 17.64 -10.82
CA ASP A 117 10.63 17.61 -12.26
C ASP A 117 10.57 16.14 -12.76
N PRO A 118 9.54 15.74 -13.50
CA PRO A 118 9.44 14.40 -14.08
C PRO A 118 10.68 13.96 -14.88
N ALA A 119 11.41 14.88 -15.51
CA ALA A 119 12.64 14.60 -16.22
C ALA A 119 13.79 14.15 -15.29
N VAL A 120 13.87 14.73 -14.10
CA VAL A 120 14.84 14.31 -13.08
C VAL A 120 14.46 12.94 -12.53
N ALA A 121 13.18 12.74 -12.20
CA ALA A 121 12.67 11.45 -11.72
C ALA A 121 12.95 10.33 -12.74
N ARG A 122 12.74 10.58 -14.05
CA ARG A 122 13.02 9.59 -15.11
C ARG A 122 14.46 9.07 -15.13
N ARG A 123 15.45 9.84 -14.65
CA ARG A 123 16.85 9.37 -14.59
C ARG A 123 17.02 8.21 -13.60
N PHE A 124 16.25 8.19 -12.52
CA PHE A 124 16.26 7.14 -11.50
C PHE A 124 15.49 5.87 -11.90
N PHE A 125 14.72 5.90 -12.99
CA PHE A 125 13.91 4.77 -13.46
C PHE A 125 14.17 4.39 -14.93
N GLY A 126 15.29 4.85 -15.48
CA GLY A 126 15.77 4.43 -16.80
C GLY A 126 16.33 3.00 -16.80
N ARG A 127 16.62 2.48 -18.00
CA ARG A 127 17.31 1.18 -18.16
C ARG A 127 18.60 1.03 -17.32
N PRO A 128 19.54 2.00 -17.28
CA PRO A 128 20.75 1.84 -16.48
C PRO A 128 20.44 1.78 -14.98
N ALA A 129 19.46 2.53 -14.49
CA ALA A 129 19.04 2.47 -13.09
C ALA A 129 18.48 1.08 -12.72
N TRP A 130 17.63 0.51 -13.57
CA TRP A 130 17.10 -0.85 -13.35
C TRP A 130 18.19 -1.93 -13.41
N ILE A 131 19.19 -1.79 -14.28
CA ILE A 131 20.37 -2.67 -14.28
C ILE A 131 21.13 -2.53 -12.96
N GLY A 132 21.31 -1.31 -12.45
CA GLY A 132 21.91 -1.03 -11.15
C GLY A 132 21.14 -1.67 -10.00
N TYR A 133 19.81 -1.47 -9.94
CA TYR A 133 18.95 -2.05 -8.90
C TYR A 133 18.95 -3.59 -8.95
N GLY A 134 18.86 -4.17 -10.15
CA GLY A 134 18.96 -5.61 -10.34
C GLY A 134 20.33 -6.17 -9.93
N SER A 135 21.41 -5.44 -10.23
CA SER A 135 22.77 -5.82 -9.81
C SER A 135 22.93 -5.73 -8.30
N ALA A 136 22.37 -4.70 -7.66
CA ALA A 136 22.38 -4.56 -6.20
C ALA A 136 21.63 -5.72 -5.53
N ALA A 137 20.44 -6.06 -6.03
CA ALA A 137 19.69 -7.21 -5.54
C ALA A 137 20.49 -8.52 -5.70
N ALA A 138 21.12 -8.74 -6.85
CA ALA A 138 21.97 -9.90 -7.09
C ALA A 138 23.18 -9.95 -6.15
N ILE A 139 23.87 -8.82 -5.94
CA ILE A 139 24.99 -8.70 -4.99
C ILE A 139 24.52 -9.04 -3.57
N ALA A 140 23.39 -8.48 -3.12
CA ALA A 140 22.86 -8.76 -1.80
C ALA A 140 22.58 -10.26 -1.60
N VAL A 141 21.94 -10.91 -2.58
CA VAL A 141 21.70 -12.36 -2.55
C VAL A 141 23.01 -13.15 -2.53
N VAL A 142 23.95 -12.84 -3.42
CA VAL A 142 25.25 -13.52 -3.50
C VAL A 142 26.01 -13.39 -2.18
N LEU A 143 26.04 -12.20 -1.58
CA LEU A 143 26.72 -11.97 -0.30
C LEU A 143 26.06 -12.75 0.84
N LEU A 144 24.73 -12.71 0.95
CA LEU A 144 24.02 -13.45 2.01
C LEU A 144 24.16 -14.96 1.86
N VAL A 145 24.25 -15.48 0.64
CA VAL A 145 24.45 -16.92 0.38
C VAL A 145 25.91 -17.32 0.65
N ALA A 146 26.88 -16.61 0.05
CA ALA A 146 28.29 -16.98 0.06
C ALA A 146 29.05 -16.57 1.33
N ARG A 147 28.53 -15.62 2.11
CA ARG A 147 29.15 -15.11 3.35
C ARG A 147 28.18 -15.25 4.52
N PRO A 148 28.15 -16.42 5.19
CA PRO A 148 27.31 -16.64 6.36
C PRO A 148 27.49 -15.59 7.46
N GLU A 149 28.70 -15.04 7.60
CA GLU A 149 29.03 -13.98 8.56
C GLU A 149 28.30 -12.65 8.31
N LEU A 150 27.77 -12.42 7.12
CA LEU A 150 26.99 -11.21 6.77
C LEU A 150 25.48 -11.40 6.96
N ARG A 151 25.02 -12.61 7.28
CA ARG A 151 23.58 -12.90 7.43
C ARG A 151 23.00 -12.16 8.63
N PRO A 152 21.73 -11.74 8.57
CA PRO A 152 21.09 -11.09 9.70
C PRO A 152 20.94 -12.07 10.87
N SER A 153 21.18 -11.58 12.09
CA SER A 153 20.87 -12.27 13.34
C SER A 153 19.91 -11.40 14.15
N PHE A 154 18.99 -12.02 14.91
CA PHE A 154 18.12 -11.26 15.81
C PHE A 154 18.91 -10.48 16.87
N GLU A 155 20.11 -10.96 17.21
CA GLU A 155 21.02 -10.30 18.15
C GLU A 155 21.51 -8.94 17.64
N SER A 156 21.48 -8.72 16.31
CA SER A 156 21.87 -7.44 15.70
C SER A 156 20.94 -6.28 16.09
N VAL A 157 19.76 -6.57 16.66
CA VAL A 157 18.91 -5.53 17.27
C VAL A 157 19.60 -4.87 18.48
N TRP A 158 20.44 -5.60 19.20
CA TRP A 158 21.09 -5.16 20.43
C TRP A 158 22.46 -4.51 20.14
N PHE A 159 22.47 -3.46 19.34
CA PHE A 159 23.71 -2.82 18.89
C PHE A 159 24.31 -1.81 19.88
N LEU A 160 23.53 -1.33 20.86
CA LEU A 160 24.00 -0.51 21.98
C LEU A 160 24.11 -1.35 23.26
N SER A 161 24.81 -0.82 24.27
CA SER A 161 24.96 -1.48 25.56
C SER A 161 23.62 -1.61 26.30
N ASP A 162 22.71 -0.66 26.09
CA ASP A 162 21.36 -0.72 26.64
C ASP A 162 20.37 -1.30 25.61
N PRO A 163 19.65 -2.40 25.94
CA PRO A 163 18.69 -3.02 25.03
C PRO A 163 17.52 -2.11 24.66
N LEU A 164 16.99 -1.34 25.61
CA LEU A 164 15.87 -0.45 25.38
C LEU A 164 16.27 0.69 24.43
N LEU A 165 17.44 1.29 24.66
CA LEU A 165 18.00 2.33 23.82
C LEU A 165 18.27 1.81 22.41
N SER A 166 18.73 0.56 22.26
CA SER A 166 18.91 -0.07 20.94
C SER A 166 17.59 -0.13 20.17
N LEU A 167 16.50 -0.57 20.81
CA LEU A 167 15.17 -0.60 20.21
C LEU A 167 14.66 0.81 19.87
N LEU A 168 14.79 1.75 20.80
CA LEU A 168 14.37 3.15 20.60
C LEU A 168 15.15 3.83 19.48
N ALA A 169 16.42 3.51 19.32
CA ALA A 169 17.25 4.01 18.22
C ALA A 169 16.95 3.31 16.88
N LEU A 170 16.50 2.05 16.90
CA LEU A 170 16.09 1.33 15.70
C LEU A 170 14.78 1.89 15.12
N LEU A 171 13.83 2.34 15.95
CA LEU A 171 12.54 2.90 15.49
C LEU A 171 12.66 4.05 14.47
N PRO A 172 13.37 5.17 14.74
CA PRO A 172 13.52 6.25 13.77
C PRO A 172 14.28 5.81 12.53
N LEU A 173 15.19 4.83 12.66
CA LEU A 173 15.94 4.27 11.55
C LEU A 173 15.02 3.45 10.63
N SER A 174 14.20 2.56 11.19
CA SER A 174 13.18 1.82 10.44
C SER A 174 12.17 2.76 9.78
N LEU A 175 11.73 3.82 10.47
CA LEU A 175 10.84 4.83 9.89
C LEU A 175 11.50 5.57 8.73
N LEU A 176 12.79 5.90 8.83
CA LEU A 176 13.55 6.53 7.75
C LEU A 176 13.61 5.65 6.50
N PHE A 177 13.89 4.35 6.64
CA PHE A 177 13.93 3.44 5.49
C PHE A 177 12.54 3.18 4.91
N ASN A 178 11.50 3.08 5.73
CA ASN A 178 10.13 2.99 5.24
C ASN A 178 9.71 4.26 4.48
N ALA A 179 10.11 5.44 4.97
CA ALA A 179 9.89 6.69 4.25
C ALA A 179 10.65 6.71 2.91
N LEU A 180 11.89 6.22 2.89
CA LEU A 180 12.69 6.12 1.68
C LEU A 180 12.07 5.16 0.64
N HIS A 181 11.56 4.02 1.09
CA HIS A 181 10.83 3.06 0.27
C HIS A 181 9.62 3.72 -0.42
N GLU A 182 8.77 4.38 0.36
CA GLU A 182 7.59 5.10 -0.15
C GLU A 182 7.98 6.29 -1.04
N MET A 183 9.04 7.02 -0.69
CA MET A 183 9.58 8.08 -1.53
C MET A 183 9.96 7.56 -2.92
N TRP A 184 10.47 6.34 -3.03
CA TRP A 184 10.81 5.73 -4.31
C TRP A 184 9.57 5.38 -5.14
N HIS A 185 8.50 4.88 -4.52
CA HIS A 185 7.20 4.71 -5.19
C HIS A 185 6.66 6.04 -5.72
N TRP A 186 6.72 7.07 -4.88
CA TRP A 186 6.31 8.42 -5.27
C TRP A 186 7.13 8.94 -6.46
N LEU A 187 8.46 8.83 -6.40
CA LEU A 187 9.35 9.27 -7.47
C LEU A 187 9.11 8.48 -8.77
N ALA A 188 8.79 7.19 -8.67
CA ALA A 188 8.46 6.35 -9.84
C ALA A 188 7.14 6.78 -10.49
N GLY A 189 6.13 7.11 -9.68
CA GLY A 189 4.88 7.71 -10.17
C GLY A 189 5.14 9.03 -10.91
N ARG A 190 5.97 9.90 -10.32
CA ARG A 190 6.40 11.17 -10.95
C ARG A 190 7.15 10.96 -12.26
N ALA A 191 8.01 9.96 -12.35
CA ALA A 191 8.74 9.62 -13.58
C ALA A 191 7.80 9.26 -14.74
N LEU A 192 6.62 8.71 -14.42
CA LEU A 192 5.55 8.39 -15.37
C LEU A 192 4.58 9.55 -15.63
N GLY A 193 4.74 10.69 -14.95
CA GLY A 193 3.84 11.84 -15.08
C GLY A 193 2.53 11.69 -14.32
N ILE A 194 2.43 10.72 -13.40
CA ILE A 194 1.25 10.52 -12.57
C ILE A 194 1.37 11.42 -11.33
N PRO A 195 0.30 12.12 -10.91
CA PRO A 195 0.27 12.79 -9.62
C PRO A 195 0.21 11.73 -8.50
N ALA A 196 1.39 11.26 -8.07
CA ALA A 196 1.54 10.45 -6.88
C ALA A 196 1.52 11.36 -5.65
N ILE A 197 0.73 11.01 -4.64
CA ILE A 197 0.64 11.77 -3.39
C ILE A 197 1.35 10.97 -2.30
N PHE A 198 2.42 11.54 -1.76
CA PHE A 198 3.05 11.02 -0.55
C PHE A 198 2.22 11.44 0.66
N ARG A 199 1.63 10.49 1.37
CA ARG A 199 0.75 10.73 2.53
C ARG A 199 1.41 10.24 3.82
N PHE A 200 1.21 11.04 4.86
CA PHE A 200 1.46 10.65 6.23
C PHE A 200 0.16 10.09 6.81
N SER A 201 0.16 8.82 7.19
CA SER A 201 -1.03 8.09 7.62
C SER A 201 -0.84 7.49 9.00
N TYR A 202 -1.94 7.10 9.63
CA TYR A 202 -1.95 6.42 10.92
C TYR A 202 -2.68 5.09 10.77
N ARG A 203 -1.97 3.97 10.94
CA ARG A 203 -2.58 2.64 11.02
C ARG A 203 -2.65 2.23 12.49
N GLY A 204 -3.78 2.51 13.11
CA GLY A 204 -3.96 2.32 14.56
C GLY A 204 -3.07 3.30 15.35
N VAL A 205 -2.12 2.78 16.11
CA VAL A 205 -1.18 3.57 16.93
C VAL A 205 0.11 3.92 16.16
N TYR A 206 0.33 3.33 14.99
CA TYR A 206 1.57 3.46 14.24
C TYR A 206 1.48 4.52 13.14
N VAL A 207 2.54 5.31 13.05
CA VAL A 207 2.79 6.22 11.93
C VAL A 207 3.27 5.38 10.74
N VAL A 208 2.63 5.58 9.59
CA VAL A 208 2.99 4.90 8.35
C VAL A 208 3.07 5.93 7.22
N PHE A 209 4.10 5.81 6.40
CA PHE A 209 4.18 6.53 5.13
C PHE A 209 3.45 5.71 4.08
N GLU A 210 2.62 6.35 3.27
CA GLU A 210 1.86 5.68 2.22
C GLU A 210 1.91 6.53 0.95
N THR A 211 2.23 5.92 -0.17
CA THR A 211 2.13 6.56 -1.48
C THR A 211 0.83 6.17 -2.16
N ASP A 212 -0.01 7.15 -2.42
CA ASP A 212 -1.19 6.95 -3.24
C ASP A 212 -0.79 6.88 -4.72
N LEU A 213 -0.75 5.64 -5.23
CA LEU A 213 -0.55 5.31 -6.64
C LEU A 213 -1.84 4.84 -7.32
N SER A 214 -3.03 5.16 -6.79
CA SER A 214 -4.32 4.74 -7.36
C SER A 214 -4.43 5.00 -8.86
N GLN A 215 -3.89 6.13 -9.32
CA GLN A 215 -3.89 6.54 -10.72
C GLN A 215 -3.00 5.69 -11.64
N ILE A 216 -2.20 4.76 -11.12
CA ILE A 216 -1.33 3.89 -11.94
C ILE A 216 -2.10 3.03 -12.95
N VAL A 217 -3.39 2.81 -12.71
CA VAL A 217 -4.29 2.12 -13.65
C VAL A 217 -4.39 2.86 -15.00
N THR A 218 -4.16 4.17 -15.02
CA THR A 218 -4.17 4.97 -16.25
C THR A 218 -2.98 4.69 -17.17
N VAL A 219 -1.89 4.14 -16.63
CA VAL A 219 -0.67 3.84 -17.37
C VAL A 219 -0.76 2.43 -17.99
N PRO A 220 -0.18 2.16 -19.18
CA PRO A 220 -0.14 0.81 -19.74
C PRO A 220 0.56 -0.20 -18.81
N ARG A 221 0.02 -1.41 -18.67
CA ARG A 221 0.51 -2.49 -17.78
C ARG A 221 2.03 -2.68 -17.75
N ARG A 222 2.68 -2.62 -18.93
CA ARG A 222 4.13 -2.81 -19.08
C ARG A 222 4.96 -1.74 -18.36
N ARG A 223 4.41 -0.54 -18.18
CA ARG A 223 5.07 0.57 -17.49
C ARG A 223 4.71 0.66 -16.00
N ARG A 224 3.69 -0.08 -15.53
CA ARG A 224 3.26 -0.12 -14.12
C ARG A 224 4.26 -0.85 -13.21
N TYR A 225 5.06 -1.77 -13.75
CA TYR A 225 6.05 -2.52 -12.96
C TYR A 225 7.11 -1.63 -12.30
N GLY A 226 7.48 -0.52 -12.95
CA GLY A 226 8.50 0.38 -12.41
C GLY A 226 8.09 0.92 -11.03
N PRO A 227 6.93 1.59 -10.93
CA PRO A 227 6.40 2.02 -9.65
C PRO A 227 6.12 0.88 -8.68
N PHE A 228 5.61 -0.28 -9.10
CA PHE A 228 5.38 -1.39 -8.16
C PHE A 228 6.67 -1.96 -7.56
N LEU A 229 7.79 -1.92 -8.29
CA LEU A 229 9.08 -2.44 -7.82
C LEU A 229 9.96 -1.36 -7.19
N ALA A 230 9.53 -0.09 -7.17
CA ALA A 230 10.39 1.03 -6.82
C ALA A 230 10.87 0.97 -5.36
N GLY A 231 9.99 0.69 -4.39
CA GLY A 231 10.37 0.55 -2.99
C GLY A 231 11.37 -0.59 -2.78
N MET A 232 11.09 -1.78 -3.32
CA MET A 232 12.02 -2.91 -3.26
C MET A 232 13.37 -2.63 -3.96
N ALA A 233 13.37 -1.81 -5.02
CA ALA A 233 14.60 -1.44 -5.72
C ALA A 233 15.54 -0.59 -4.84
N VAL A 234 15.01 0.39 -4.12
CA VAL A 234 15.82 1.17 -3.16
C VAL A 234 16.22 0.33 -1.96
N ASP A 235 15.32 -0.52 -1.44
CA ASP A 235 15.64 -1.41 -0.32
C ASP A 235 16.79 -2.37 -0.65
N SER A 236 16.75 -2.96 -1.86
CA SER A 236 17.82 -3.84 -2.36
C SER A 236 19.14 -3.08 -2.54
N THR A 237 19.07 -1.82 -2.96
CA THR A 237 20.25 -0.97 -3.13
C THR A 237 20.90 -0.63 -1.79
N VAL A 238 20.10 -0.21 -0.82
CA VAL A 238 20.55 0.05 0.56
C VAL A 238 21.17 -1.22 1.15
N LEU A 239 20.49 -2.37 1.02
CA LEU A 239 20.98 -3.64 1.53
C LEU A 239 22.34 -4.01 0.90
N ALA A 240 22.47 -3.89 -0.42
CA ALA A 240 23.73 -4.17 -1.11
C ALA A 240 24.86 -3.26 -0.64
N VAL A 241 24.61 -1.95 -0.50
CA VAL A 241 25.60 -0.99 0.00
C VAL A 241 26.04 -1.34 1.42
N VAL A 242 25.09 -1.59 2.32
CA VAL A 242 25.38 -1.96 3.72
C VAL A 242 26.20 -3.26 3.77
N LEU A 243 25.83 -4.28 3.00
CA LEU A 243 26.56 -5.55 2.94
C LEU A 243 27.98 -5.38 2.38
N LEU A 244 28.16 -4.56 1.34
CA LEU A 244 29.47 -4.28 0.76
C LEU A 244 30.38 -3.53 1.73
N VAL A 245 29.86 -2.54 2.46
CA VAL A 245 30.62 -1.82 3.49
C VAL A 245 31.04 -2.76 4.61
N ARG A 246 30.13 -3.61 5.10
CA ARG A 246 30.45 -4.63 6.12
C ARG A 246 31.48 -5.65 5.60
N LEU A 247 31.35 -6.10 4.36
CA LEU A 247 32.34 -6.99 3.75
C LEU A 247 33.73 -6.32 3.68
N ALA A 248 33.79 -5.05 3.27
CA ALA A 248 35.04 -4.31 3.19
C ALA A 248 35.71 -4.19 4.57
N TYR A 249 34.93 -3.94 5.63
CA TYR A 249 35.39 -3.93 7.01
C TYR A 249 35.93 -5.30 7.45
N LEU A 250 35.18 -6.38 7.22
CA LEU A 250 35.63 -7.76 7.54
C LEU A 250 36.88 -8.17 6.76
N ARG A 251 37.12 -7.58 5.59
CA ARG A 251 38.31 -7.80 4.77
C ARG A 251 39.44 -6.82 5.09
N GLN A 252 39.29 -6.01 6.14
CA GLN A 252 40.27 -5.01 6.56
C GLN A 252 40.64 -4.01 5.45
N LEU A 253 39.73 -3.79 4.49
CA LEU A 253 39.89 -2.80 3.43
C LEU A 253 39.50 -1.40 3.88
N VAL A 254 38.69 -1.30 4.94
CA VAL A 254 38.21 -0.05 5.55
C VAL A 254 38.20 -0.24 7.07
N GLU A 255 38.64 0.77 7.80
CA GLU A 255 38.48 0.82 9.25
C GLU A 255 37.12 1.44 9.61
N LEU A 256 36.33 0.76 10.43
CA LEU A 256 35.06 1.26 10.94
C LEU A 256 35.08 1.26 12.47
N PRO A 257 34.49 2.28 13.13
CA PRO A 257 34.23 2.21 14.55
C PRO A 257 33.39 0.97 14.90
N PRO A 258 33.65 0.27 16.02
CA PRO A 258 32.90 -0.94 16.38
C PRO A 258 31.39 -0.73 16.55
N LEU A 259 30.97 0.49 16.92
CA LEU A 259 29.56 0.84 16.97
C LEU A 259 28.93 0.88 15.57
N LEU A 260 29.66 1.40 14.57
CA LEU A 260 29.13 1.54 13.22
C LEU A 260 28.89 0.18 12.56
N ASP A 261 29.80 -0.80 12.72
CA ASP A 261 29.54 -2.16 12.23
C ASP A 261 28.30 -2.79 12.88
N ARG A 262 28.10 -2.61 14.19
CA ARG A 262 26.89 -3.08 14.88
C ARG A 262 25.61 -2.43 14.35
N VAL A 263 25.64 -1.11 14.10
CA VAL A 263 24.53 -0.40 13.46
C VAL A 263 24.28 -0.93 12.04
N LEU A 264 25.33 -1.15 11.24
CA LEU A 264 25.20 -1.73 9.91
C LEU A 264 24.62 -3.15 9.96
N ALA A 265 24.97 -3.96 10.96
CA ALA A 265 24.36 -5.28 11.17
C ALA A 265 22.86 -5.18 11.48
N ALA A 266 22.46 -4.22 12.33
CA ALA A 266 21.05 -3.92 12.60
C ALA A 266 20.31 -3.48 11.32
N LEU A 267 20.97 -2.71 10.45
CA LEU A 267 20.42 -2.31 9.16
C LEU A 267 20.25 -3.48 8.19
N VAL A 268 21.20 -4.43 8.14
CA VAL A 268 21.03 -5.67 7.36
C VAL A 268 19.79 -6.42 7.84
N LEU A 269 19.64 -6.58 9.16
CA LEU A 269 18.45 -7.20 9.73
C LEU A 269 17.17 -6.47 9.33
N ASN A 270 17.12 -5.14 9.51
CA ASN A 270 15.96 -4.32 9.16
C ASN A 270 15.59 -4.46 7.66
N GLN A 271 16.56 -4.32 6.77
CA GLN A 271 16.31 -4.39 5.32
C GLN A 271 15.93 -5.80 4.85
N VAL A 272 16.53 -6.85 5.42
CA VAL A 272 16.12 -8.23 5.09
C VAL A 272 14.70 -8.51 5.57
N ILE A 273 14.35 -8.09 6.80
CA ILE A 273 12.97 -8.20 7.30
C ILE A 273 12.01 -7.44 6.38
N SER A 274 12.34 -6.21 6.00
CA SER A 274 11.52 -5.38 5.09
C SER A 274 11.30 -6.07 3.73
N LEU A 275 12.37 -6.55 3.10
CA LEU A 275 12.25 -7.24 1.80
C LEU A 275 11.45 -8.55 1.92
N VAL A 276 11.74 -9.39 2.91
CA VAL A 276 10.98 -10.63 3.13
C VAL A 276 9.50 -10.33 3.39
N TRP A 277 9.20 -9.24 4.10
CA TRP A 277 7.84 -8.75 4.27
C TRP A 277 7.20 -8.42 2.92
N GLN A 278 7.86 -7.68 2.03
CA GLN A 278 7.30 -7.36 0.71
C GLN A 278 6.99 -8.61 -0.13
N PHE A 279 7.86 -9.63 -0.09
CA PHE A 279 7.64 -10.90 -0.81
C PHE A 279 6.63 -11.83 -0.14
N GLY A 280 6.57 -11.90 1.20
CA GLY A 280 5.70 -12.83 1.93
C GLY A 280 4.31 -12.26 2.23
N ALA A 281 4.20 -10.94 2.43
CA ALA A 281 2.94 -10.26 2.74
C ALA A 281 2.06 -10.00 1.51
N VAL A 282 2.13 -10.86 0.48
CA VAL A 282 1.25 -10.78 -0.72
C VAL A 282 -0.22 -10.81 -0.32
N PHE A 283 -0.56 -11.56 0.72
CA PHE A 283 -1.92 -11.61 1.28
C PHE A 283 -2.34 -10.31 1.99
N LEU A 284 -1.43 -9.39 2.27
CA LEU A 284 -1.69 -8.05 2.83
C LEU A 284 -1.60 -6.94 1.79
N ARG A 285 -1.66 -7.27 0.49
CA ARG A 285 -1.56 -6.31 -0.63
C ARG A 285 -0.22 -5.54 -0.64
N SER A 286 0.89 -6.25 -0.42
CA SER A 286 2.25 -5.70 -0.56
C SER A 286 2.60 -5.30 -2.00
N ASP A 287 3.79 -4.72 -2.20
CA ASP A 287 4.31 -4.42 -3.54
C ASP A 287 4.29 -5.63 -4.48
N MET A 288 4.70 -6.79 -3.95
CA MET A 288 4.72 -8.03 -4.71
C MET A 288 3.31 -8.48 -5.12
N TYR A 289 2.29 -8.21 -4.29
CA TYR A 289 0.92 -8.43 -4.70
C TYR A 289 0.54 -7.57 -5.92
N ALA A 290 0.92 -6.28 -5.93
CA ALA A 290 0.62 -5.42 -7.08
C ALA A 290 1.34 -5.88 -8.36
N VAL A 291 2.60 -6.33 -8.25
CA VAL A 291 3.36 -6.93 -9.35
C VAL A 291 2.66 -8.18 -9.90
N LEU A 292 2.28 -9.11 -9.01
CA LEU A 292 1.62 -10.36 -9.37
C LEU A 292 0.23 -10.11 -9.97
N ALA A 293 -0.58 -9.25 -9.37
CA ALA A 293 -1.91 -8.89 -9.88
C ALA A 293 -1.81 -8.27 -11.28
N ASN A 294 -0.84 -7.38 -11.50
CA ASN A 294 -0.60 -6.78 -12.82
C ASN A 294 -0.11 -7.80 -13.86
N ALA A 295 0.79 -8.70 -13.47
CA ALA A 295 1.30 -9.77 -14.35
C ALA A 295 0.21 -10.78 -14.72
N LEU A 296 -0.62 -11.15 -13.76
CA LEU A 296 -1.73 -12.09 -13.93
C LEU A 296 -2.93 -11.44 -14.62
N ARG A 297 -2.92 -10.11 -14.81
CA ARG A 297 -4.00 -9.31 -15.39
C ARG A 297 -5.31 -9.41 -14.61
N CYS A 298 -5.20 -9.41 -13.29
CA CYS A 298 -6.35 -9.47 -12.41
C CYS A 298 -6.74 -8.08 -11.89
N THR A 299 -8.04 -7.81 -11.77
CA THR A 299 -8.56 -6.52 -11.31
C THR A 299 -8.78 -6.54 -9.79
N ASN A 300 -9.28 -7.65 -9.24
CA ASN A 300 -9.53 -7.79 -7.80
C ASN A 300 -9.10 -9.17 -7.27
N LEU A 301 -7.83 -9.51 -7.51
CA LEU A 301 -7.27 -10.81 -7.11
C LEU A 301 -7.42 -11.07 -5.61
N TYR A 302 -7.29 -10.05 -4.76
CA TYR A 302 -7.43 -10.16 -3.31
C TYR A 302 -8.81 -10.65 -2.89
N ARG A 303 -9.87 -9.96 -3.31
CA ARG A 303 -11.25 -10.28 -2.88
C ARG A 303 -11.70 -11.61 -3.46
N VAL A 304 -11.37 -11.87 -4.72
CA VAL A 304 -11.73 -13.13 -5.38
C VAL A 304 -10.99 -14.31 -4.76
N THR A 305 -9.71 -14.16 -4.39
CA THR A 305 -8.95 -15.20 -3.66
C THR A 305 -9.52 -15.42 -2.26
N TRP A 306 -9.89 -14.36 -1.55
CA TRP A 306 -10.55 -14.46 -0.25
C TRP A 306 -11.88 -15.21 -0.34
N LEU A 307 -12.77 -14.82 -1.26
CA LEU A 307 -14.07 -15.48 -1.46
C LEU A 307 -13.92 -16.94 -1.91
N THR A 308 -12.96 -17.22 -2.80
CA THR A 308 -12.65 -18.59 -3.25
C THR A 308 -12.16 -19.46 -2.08
N THR A 309 -11.31 -18.91 -1.23
CA THR A 309 -10.79 -19.63 -0.04
C THR A 309 -11.87 -19.80 1.02
N LYS A 310 -12.65 -18.74 1.28
CA LYS A 310 -13.80 -18.77 2.19
C LYS A 310 -14.80 -19.83 1.76
N ASN A 311 -15.14 -19.93 0.47
CA ASN A 311 -16.06 -20.95 -0.06
C ASN A 311 -15.55 -22.40 0.10
N ARG A 312 -14.22 -22.61 0.17
CA ARG A 312 -13.63 -23.94 0.40
C ARG A 312 -13.69 -24.34 1.87
N LEU A 313 -13.56 -23.37 2.78
CA LEU A 313 -13.49 -23.62 4.22
C LEU A 313 -14.86 -23.49 4.91
N TRP A 314 -15.71 -22.59 4.40
CA TRP A 314 -16.98 -22.19 5.00
C TRP A 314 -18.04 -21.95 3.93
N ARG A 315 -19.31 -21.93 4.34
CA ARG A 315 -20.39 -21.53 3.44
C ARG A 315 -20.35 -20.02 3.21
N LEU A 316 -20.38 -19.60 1.95
CA LEU A 316 -20.57 -18.20 1.57
C LEU A 316 -22.02 -17.77 1.85
N SER A 317 -22.22 -16.49 2.16
CA SER A 317 -23.54 -15.86 2.05
C SER A 317 -23.94 -15.77 0.57
N ASP A 318 -25.23 -15.53 0.33
CA ASP A 318 -25.74 -15.40 -1.04
C ASP A 318 -25.12 -14.19 -1.76
N ASP A 319 -24.92 -13.07 -1.05
CA ASP A 319 -24.23 -11.88 -1.57
C ASP A 319 -22.78 -12.17 -1.97
N ASP A 320 -22.02 -12.85 -1.10
CA ASP A 320 -20.63 -13.22 -1.39
C ASP A 320 -20.53 -14.19 -2.59
N ARG A 321 -21.53 -15.06 -2.76
CA ARG A 321 -21.62 -15.99 -3.90
C ARG A 321 -21.92 -15.24 -5.19
N ALA A 322 -22.85 -14.28 -5.16
CA ALA A 322 -23.18 -13.43 -6.29
C ALA A 322 -21.97 -12.59 -6.72
N GLU A 323 -21.26 -11.99 -5.75
CA GLU A 323 -20.02 -11.22 -6.01
C GLU A 323 -18.94 -12.11 -6.66
N LEU A 324 -18.72 -13.31 -6.13
CA LEU A 324 -17.76 -14.25 -6.71
C LEU A 324 -18.16 -14.68 -8.13
N ALA A 325 -19.46 -14.85 -8.40
CA ALA A 325 -19.97 -15.22 -9.73
C ALA A 325 -19.82 -14.08 -10.74
N ALA A 326 -20.03 -12.83 -10.31
CA ALA A 326 -19.85 -11.62 -11.11
C ALA A 326 -18.39 -11.29 -11.41
N ALA A 327 -17.44 -11.83 -10.64
CA ALA A 327 -16.02 -11.61 -10.87
C ALA A 327 -15.55 -12.15 -12.23
N SER A 328 -14.52 -11.49 -12.79
CA SER A 328 -13.94 -11.86 -14.08
C SER A 328 -13.54 -13.35 -14.11
N SER A 329 -13.73 -14.00 -15.26
CA SER A 329 -13.39 -15.42 -15.45
C SER A 329 -11.90 -15.69 -15.18
N ARG A 330 -11.06 -14.71 -15.49
CA ARG A 330 -9.62 -14.74 -15.26
C ARG A 330 -9.28 -14.69 -13.76
N ASP A 331 -9.89 -13.78 -13.00
CA ASP A 331 -9.65 -13.67 -11.56
C ASP A 331 -10.09 -14.95 -10.85
N ARG A 332 -11.24 -15.51 -11.21
CA ARG A 332 -11.70 -16.80 -10.69
C ARG A 332 -10.74 -17.94 -11.01
N THR A 333 -10.21 -17.97 -12.23
CA THR A 333 -9.25 -19.02 -12.66
C THR A 333 -7.96 -18.94 -11.85
N VAL A 334 -7.41 -17.74 -11.68
CA VAL A 334 -6.17 -17.49 -10.94
C VAL A 334 -6.36 -17.73 -9.44
N ALA A 335 -7.45 -17.25 -8.85
CA ALA A 335 -7.76 -17.39 -7.43
C ALA A 335 -7.74 -18.84 -6.92
N ARG A 336 -8.06 -19.82 -7.78
CA ARG A 336 -8.06 -21.25 -7.42
C ARG A 336 -6.72 -21.76 -6.92
N TRP A 337 -5.61 -21.25 -7.49
CA TRP A 337 -4.26 -21.64 -7.12
C TRP A 337 -3.53 -20.53 -6.36
N PHE A 338 -3.94 -19.27 -6.51
CA PHE A 338 -3.33 -18.13 -5.82
C PHE A 338 -3.44 -18.23 -4.29
N GLY A 339 -4.42 -18.97 -3.77
CA GLY A 339 -4.47 -19.34 -2.34
C GLY A 339 -3.21 -20.07 -1.84
N VAL A 340 -2.51 -20.83 -2.70
CA VAL A 340 -1.22 -21.46 -2.34
C VAL A 340 -0.14 -20.40 -2.15
N VAL A 341 -0.11 -19.36 -2.99
CA VAL A 341 0.82 -18.23 -2.83
C VAL A 341 0.58 -17.53 -1.49
N TYR A 342 -0.68 -17.38 -1.07
CA TYR A 342 -1.00 -16.84 0.25
C TYR A 342 -0.48 -17.75 1.37
N LEU A 343 -0.68 -19.07 1.28
CA LEU A 343 -0.16 -20.01 2.28
C LEU A 343 1.36 -19.98 2.39
N VAL A 344 2.07 -19.90 1.26
CA VAL A 344 3.53 -19.73 1.23
C VAL A 344 3.92 -18.41 1.89
N GLY A 345 3.20 -17.33 1.59
CA GLY A 345 3.40 -16.03 2.21
C GLY A 345 3.20 -16.03 3.73
N ILE A 346 2.13 -16.67 4.21
CA ILE A 346 1.87 -16.88 5.64
C ILE A 346 3.00 -17.71 6.27
N GLY A 347 3.44 -18.79 5.62
CA GLY A 347 4.57 -19.60 6.07
C GLY A 347 5.85 -18.79 6.21
N ALA A 348 6.15 -17.92 5.24
CA ALA A 348 7.30 -17.01 5.30
C ALA A 348 7.19 -16.00 6.46
N MET A 349 6.00 -15.46 6.71
CA MET A 349 5.74 -14.56 7.84
C MET A 349 5.84 -15.27 9.19
N CYS A 350 5.35 -16.51 9.29
CA CYS A 350 5.52 -17.35 10.46
C CYS A 350 6.99 -17.64 10.73
N TRP A 351 7.76 -18.00 9.69
CA TRP A 351 9.20 -18.19 9.81
C TRP A 351 9.91 -16.91 10.30
N LEU A 352 9.62 -15.75 9.68
CA LEU A 352 10.16 -14.45 10.09
C LEU A 352 9.83 -14.13 11.56
N PHE A 353 8.60 -14.42 11.98
CA PHE A 353 8.16 -14.22 13.37
C PHE A 353 8.95 -15.13 14.32
N LEU A 354 9.02 -16.43 14.03
CA LEU A 354 9.69 -17.41 14.89
C LEU A 354 11.20 -17.22 14.96
N THR A 355 11.85 -16.81 13.87
CA THR A 355 13.30 -16.67 13.78
C THR A 355 13.81 -15.34 14.33
N PHE A 356 13.06 -14.25 14.18
CA PHE A 356 13.53 -12.92 14.58
C PHE A 356 12.68 -12.30 15.68
N ASN A 357 11.38 -12.13 15.45
CA ASN A 357 10.52 -11.38 16.38
C ASN A 357 10.35 -12.09 17.73
N LEU A 358 10.11 -13.40 17.73
CA LEU A 358 9.90 -14.16 18.95
C LEU A 358 11.15 -14.14 19.86
N PRO A 359 12.38 -14.40 19.37
CA PRO A 359 13.58 -14.22 20.18
C PRO A 359 13.75 -12.81 20.73
N ILE A 360 13.52 -11.76 19.92
CA ILE A 360 13.61 -10.36 20.38
C ILE A 360 12.62 -10.10 21.52
N VAL A 361 11.37 -10.53 21.38
CA VAL A 361 10.34 -10.37 22.41
C VAL A 361 10.72 -11.14 23.68
N LEU A 362 11.16 -12.39 23.56
CA LEU A 362 11.58 -13.20 24.71
C LEU A 362 12.79 -12.59 25.42
N SER A 363 13.80 -12.14 24.69
CA SER A 363 14.97 -11.43 25.26
C SER A 363 14.54 -10.17 26.02
N MET A 364 13.60 -9.39 25.47
CA MET A 364 13.10 -8.19 26.14
C MET A 364 12.28 -8.51 27.39
N LEU A 365 11.45 -9.57 27.35
CA LEU A 365 10.70 -10.03 28.52
C LEU A 365 11.62 -10.51 29.65
N VAL A 366 12.69 -11.24 29.31
CA VAL A 366 13.71 -11.67 30.27
C VAL A 366 14.45 -10.47 30.84
N TYR A 367 14.83 -9.49 30.02
CA TYR A 367 15.48 -8.25 30.47
C TYR A 367 14.61 -7.47 31.46
N VAL A 368 13.36 -7.19 31.07
CA VAL A 368 12.40 -6.46 31.91
C VAL A 368 12.10 -7.24 33.20
N GLY A 369 11.86 -8.55 33.11
CA GLY A 369 11.60 -9.40 34.26
C GLY A 369 12.77 -9.42 35.25
N GLY A 370 14.00 -9.62 34.75
CA GLY A 370 15.21 -9.64 35.58
C GLY A 370 15.44 -8.34 36.33
N ASN A 371 15.21 -7.20 35.67
CA ASN A 371 15.37 -5.89 36.28
C ASN A 371 14.28 -5.57 37.33
N LEU A 372 13.08 -6.13 37.20
CA LEU A 372 11.97 -5.88 38.12
C LEU A 372 11.96 -6.81 39.35
N VAL A 373 12.59 -7.98 39.28
CA VAL A 373 12.62 -8.97 40.37
C VAL A 373 13.44 -8.50 41.58
N VAL A 374 14.44 -7.63 41.37
CA VAL A 374 15.22 -7.01 42.46
C VAL A 374 15.03 -5.49 42.40
N PRO A 375 13.98 -4.95 43.04
CA PRO A 375 13.71 -3.52 43.02
C PRO A 375 14.89 -2.73 43.58
N SER A 376 15.41 -1.79 42.81
CA SER A 376 16.47 -0.88 43.24
C SER A 376 16.16 0.53 42.78
N ALA A 377 15.93 1.43 43.74
CA ALA A 377 15.61 2.83 43.46
C ALA A 377 16.77 3.58 42.77
N HIS A 378 18.00 3.07 42.87
CA HIS A 378 19.20 3.65 42.27
C HIS A 378 19.59 3.02 40.93
N SER A 379 18.87 1.99 40.49
CA SER A 379 19.15 1.29 39.23
C SER A 379 18.40 1.94 38.06
N VAL A 380 19.14 2.46 37.09
CA VAL A 380 18.56 2.97 35.83
C VAL A 380 17.79 1.86 35.08
N PRO A 381 18.33 0.63 34.90
CA PRO A 381 17.61 -0.47 34.27
C PRO A 381 16.27 -0.84 34.94
N PHE A 382 16.15 -0.68 36.27
CA PHE A 382 14.90 -0.91 36.99
C PHE A 382 13.82 0.09 36.55
N TRP A 383 14.14 1.38 36.55
CA TRP A 383 13.19 2.42 36.15
C TRP A 383 12.81 2.37 34.68
N GLU A 384 13.77 2.03 33.80
CA GLU A 384 13.50 1.79 32.38
C GLU A 384 12.53 0.61 32.19
N SER A 385 12.79 -0.50 32.85
CA SER A 385 11.93 -1.69 32.77
C SER A 385 10.53 -1.41 33.34
N ALA A 386 10.44 -0.66 34.45
CA ALA A 386 9.17 -0.23 35.02
C ALA A 386 8.39 0.70 34.08
N ALA A 387 9.07 1.66 33.44
CA ALA A 387 8.47 2.56 32.46
C ALA A 387 7.95 1.81 31.23
N VAL A 388 8.73 0.85 30.71
CA VAL A 388 8.31 -0.01 29.59
C VAL A 388 7.09 -0.85 29.99
N SER A 389 7.11 -1.51 31.14
CA SER A 389 5.95 -2.27 31.64
C SER A 389 4.71 -1.39 31.80
N LEU A 390 4.85 -0.19 32.36
CA LEU A 390 3.76 0.77 32.50
C LEU A 390 3.21 1.19 31.12
N TYR A 391 4.10 1.49 30.17
CA TYR A 391 3.70 1.83 28.80
C TYR A 391 2.87 0.72 28.15
N PHE A 392 3.35 -0.53 28.20
CA PHE A 392 2.60 -1.67 27.68
C PHE A 392 1.26 -1.85 28.38
N LEU A 393 1.22 -1.72 29.71
CA LEU A 393 -0.02 -1.82 30.49
C LEU A 393 -1.02 -0.71 30.11
N VAL A 394 -0.55 0.50 29.85
CA VAL A 394 -1.41 1.60 29.39
C VAL A 394 -1.88 1.35 27.97
N VAL A 395 -1.00 1.08 27.01
CA VAL A 395 -1.36 0.92 25.60
C VAL A 395 -2.30 -0.26 25.37
N TYR A 396 -2.05 -1.41 26.00
CA TYR A 396 -2.86 -2.61 25.79
C TYR A 396 -3.97 -2.79 26.84
N GLY A 397 -3.84 -2.21 28.03
CA GLY A 397 -4.86 -2.26 29.07
C GLY A 397 -5.96 -1.22 28.90
N THR A 398 -5.66 -0.04 28.35
CA THR A 398 -6.67 1.03 28.18
C THR A 398 -7.83 0.66 27.25
N PRO A 399 -7.66 -0.02 26.10
CA PRO A 399 -8.80 -0.43 25.27
C PRO A 399 -9.74 -1.39 26.00
N GLY A 400 -9.18 -2.34 26.77
CA GLY A 400 -9.98 -3.27 27.57
C GLY A 400 -10.74 -2.57 28.71
N LEU A 401 -10.09 -1.62 29.39
CA LEU A 401 -10.71 -0.81 30.44
C LEU A 401 -11.81 0.12 29.89
N LEU A 402 -11.59 0.72 28.72
CA LEU A 402 -12.59 1.54 28.03
C LEU A 402 -13.79 0.68 27.58
N ALA A 403 -13.55 -0.48 26.98
CA ALA A 403 -14.62 -1.41 26.62
C ALA A 403 -15.44 -1.89 27.83
N LEU A 404 -14.80 -2.14 28.97
CA LEU A 404 -15.48 -2.48 30.23
C LEU A 404 -16.28 -1.30 30.80
N ARG A 405 -15.74 -0.08 30.74
CA ARG A 405 -16.44 1.15 31.15
C ARG A 405 -17.67 1.39 30.28
N GLU A 406 -17.54 1.28 28.97
CA GLU A 406 -18.65 1.41 28.02
C GLU A 406 -19.74 0.37 28.29
N ARG A 407 -19.37 -0.91 28.47
CA ARG A 407 -20.33 -1.97 28.85
C ARG A 407 -21.05 -1.65 30.17
N ARG A 408 -20.35 -1.10 31.17
CA ARG A 408 -20.96 -0.70 32.45
C ARG A 408 -21.90 0.51 32.30
N LEU A 409 -21.53 1.49 31.48
CA LEU A 409 -22.34 2.68 31.23
C LEU A 409 -23.60 2.36 30.41
N ARG A 410 -23.51 1.48 29.40
CA ARG A 410 -24.68 0.95 28.67
C ARG A 410 -25.63 0.17 29.58
N ARG A 411 -25.10 -0.67 30.47
CA ARG A 411 -25.92 -1.38 31.50
C ARG A 411 -26.62 -0.43 32.49
N LYS A 412 -26.07 0.77 32.68
CA LYS A 412 -26.66 1.81 33.55
C LYS A 412 -27.56 2.79 32.80
N GLY A 413 -27.77 2.62 31.49
CA GLY A 413 -28.57 3.52 30.66
C GLY A 413 -27.94 4.90 30.43
N LEU A 414 -26.63 5.06 30.69
CA LEU A 414 -25.90 6.34 30.59
C LEU A 414 -25.19 6.53 29.24
N LEU A 415 -25.15 5.48 28.41
CA LEU A 415 -24.70 5.51 27.02
C LEU A 415 -25.71 4.68 26.21
N LEU A 416 -26.13 5.21 25.05
CA LEU A 416 -26.96 4.50 24.08
C LEU A 416 -26.27 3.23 23.56
#